data_AF-A0AAW0LXZ0-F1
#
_entry.id   AF-A0AAW0LXZ0-F1
#
_cell.length_a   1.000
_cell.length_b   1.000
_cell.length_c   1.000
_cell.angle_alpha   90.00
_cell.angle_beta   90.00
_cell.angle_gamma   90.00
#
_symmetry.space_group_name_H-M   'P 1'
#
loop_
_entity.id
_entity.type
_entity.pdbx_description
1 polymer ?
#
loop_
_entity_poly.entity_id
_entity_poly.type
_entity_poly.pdbx_seq_one_letter_code
_entity_poly.pdbx_strand_id
1 'polypeptide(L)'
;MGDNKVLIRFGEANDLNRVLLLSLWSFDKYLVVLHKLRAGEAVNKLTFNRAYFWVQIHGLPTMNQTKKAGLRIGGIPGDVEKVDVDEKGFCLGGYLHIRVSLDLTKPLCRGRRVRIGESATTWVDFKYERLPIFYY
;
A
#
# COMPACT_ATOMS: atom_id res chain seq x y z
N MET A 1 12.45 -26.80 -3.25
CA MET A 1 11.45 -25.75 -3.54
C MET A 1 10.08 -26.40 -3.53
N GLY A 2 9.48 -26.45 -2.35
CA GLY A 2 8.05 -26.62 -2.10
C GLY A 2 7.69 -25.53 -1.10
N ASP A 3 6.46 -25.02 -1.10
CA ASP A 3 5.92 -23.87 -0.32
C ASP A 3 5.52 -22.64 -1.17
N ASN A 4 5.05 -22.82 -2.42
CA ASN A 4 4.53 -21.72 -3.26
C ASN A 4 5.52 -20.55 -3.49
N LYS A 5 6.82 -20.78 -3.30
CA LYS A 5 7.89 -19.82 -3.56
C LYS A 5 8.51 -20.07 -4.93
N VAL A 6 8.55 -19.05 -5.77
CA VAL A 6 9.16 -19.10 -7.10
C VAL A 6 10.27 -18.05 -7.19
N LEU A 7 11.42 -18.44 -7.77
CA LEU A 7 12.50 -17.50 -8.06
C LEU A 7 12.39 -17.02 -9.50
N ILE A 8 12.23 -15.71 -9.69
CA ILE A 8 12.22 -15.07 -11.00
C ILE A 8 13.56 -14.35 -11.19
N ARG A 9 14.22 -14.61 -12.32
CA ARG A 9 15.46 -13.93 -12.70
C ARG A 9 15.18 -12.99 -13.87
N PHE A 10 15.64 -11.75 -13.75
CA PHE A 10 15.54 -10.74 -14.79
C PHE A 10 16.92 -10.53 -15.43
N GLY A 11 16.96 -10.39 -16.75
CA GLY A 11 18.20 -10.06 -17.47
C GLY A 11 18.65 -8.63 -17.22
N GLU A 12 17.69 -7.71 -17.02
CA GLU A 12 17.95 -6.30 -16.76
C GLU A 12 17.42 -5.85 -15.40
N ALA A 13 18.18 -5.00 -14.72
CA ALA A 13 17.78 -4.40 -13.45
C ALA A 13 16.55 -3.48 -13.60
N ASN A 14 16.37 -2.88 -14.78
CA ASN A 14 15.25 -1.97 -15.05
C ASN A 14 13.91 -2.73 -15.09
N ASP A 15 13.89 -3.92 -15.69
CA ASP A 15 12.71 -4.79 -15.71
C ASP A 15 12.32 -5.26 -14.32
N LEU A 16 13.31 -5.67 -13.52
CA LEU A 16 13.09 -6.00 -12.11
C LEU A 16 12.45 -4.83 -11.36
N ASN A 17 13.01 -3.62 -11.50
CA ASN A 17 12.49 -2.44 -10.82
C ASN A 17 11.06 -2.11 -11.28
N ARG A 18 10.77 -2.21 -12.59
CA ARG A 18 9.41 -2.02 -13.13
C ARG A 18 8.42 -3.01 -12.53
N VAL A 19 8.76 -4.30 -12.48
CA VAL A 19 7.89 -5.34 -11.91
C VAL A 19 7.66 -5.11 -10.41
N LEU A 20 8.70 -4.73 -9.66
CA LEU A 20 8.58 -4.39 -8.24
C LEU A 20 7.75 -3.12 -8.00
N LEU A 21 7.89 -2.10 -8.85
CA LEU A 21 7.10 -0.87 -8.78
C LEU A 21 5.62 -1.12 -9.04
N LEU A 22 5.31 -2.03 -9.96
CA LEU A 22 3.93 -2.39 -10.27
C LEU A 22 3.27 -3.26 -9.19
N SER A 23 4.06 -3.96 -8.36
CA SER A 23 3.84 -4.70 -7.08
C SER A 23 2.51 -5.40 -6.77
N LEU A 24 1.38 -4.90 -7.22
CA LEU A 24 0.03 -5.46 -7.11
C LEU A 24 -0.21 -6.52 -8.17
N TRP A 25 0.54 -7.61 -8.07
CA TRP A 25 0.35 -8.77 -8.92
C TRP A 25 -0.64 -9.72 -8.26
N SER A 26 -1.64 -10.12 -9.02
CA SER A 26 -2.50 -11.23 -8.67
C SER A 26 -2.37 -12.31 -9.73
N PHE A 27 -2.36 -13.56 -9.31
CA PHE A 27 -2.41 -14.71 -10.19
C PHE A 27 -3.53 -15.61 -9.72
N ASP A 28 -4.47 -15.91 -10.61
CA ASP A 28 -5.67 -16.70 -10.30
C ASP A 28 -6.40 -16.25 -9.02
N LYS A 29 -6.58 -14.94 -8.85
CA LYS A 29 -7.23 -14.29 -7.68
C LYS A 29 -6.43 -14.34 -6.37
N TYR A 30 -5.24 -14.94 -6.36
CA TYR A 30 -4.33 -14.91 -5.21
C TYR A 30 -3.34 -13.76 -5.30
N LEU A 31 -3.01 -13.16 -4.15
CA LEU A 31 -1.97 -12.13 -4.06
C LEU A 31 -0.59 -12.75 -4.29
N VAL A 32 0.17 -12.20 -5.24
CA VAL A 32 1.56 -12.57 -5.46
C VAL A 32 2.44 -11.53 -4.78
N VAL A 33 3.08 -11.94 -3.69
CA VAL A 33 4.01 -11.07 -2.94
C VAL A 33 5.42 -11.23 -3.52
N LEU A 34 5.98 -10.12 -4.00
CA LEU A 34 7.33 -10.10 -4.57
C LEU A 34 8.34 -9.58 -3.55
N HIS A 35 9.48 -10.27 -3.43
CA HIS A 35 10.63 -9.84 -2.63
C HIS A 35 11.88 -9.79 -3.50
N LYS A 36 12.62 -8.68 -3.46
CA LYS A 36 13.92 -8.56 -4.12
C LYS A 36 14.98 -9.26 -3.28
N LEU A 37 15.36 -10.47 -3.69
CA LEU A 37 16.40 -11.25 -3.02
C LEU A 37 17.74 -10.48 -3.03
N ARG A 38 18.33 -10.31 -1.84
CA ARG A 38 19.65 -9.70 -1.67
C ARG A 38 20.73 -10.78 -1.55
N ALA A 39 21.97 -10.41 -1.88
CA ALA A 39 23.10 -11.32 -1.71
C ALA A 39 23.23 -11.74 -0.24
N GLY A 40 23.32 -13.05 0.01
CA GLY A 40 23.40 -13.63 1.35
C GLY A 40 22.06 -13.94 2.02
N GLU A 41 20.92 -13.59 1.42
CA GLU A 41 19.61 -13.98 1.95
C GLU A 41 19.29 -15.45 1.64
N ALA A 42 18.93 -16.22 2.67
CA ALA A 42 18.43 -17.57 2.50
C ALA A 42 16.94 -17.53 2.15
N VAL A 43 16.57 -18.02 0.96
CA VAL A 43 15.18 -18.05 0.45
C VAL A 43 14.20 -18.70 1.44
N ASN A 44 14.67 -19.70 2.19
CA ASN A 44 13.86 -20.43 3.16
C ASN A 44 13.49 -19.57 4.39
N LYS A 45 14.32 -18.57 4.73
CA LYS A 45 14.08 -17.65 5.86
C LYS A 45 13.28 -16.40 5.47
N LEU A 46 12.97 -16.22 4.18
CA LEU A 46 12.19 -15.07 3.73
C LEU A 46 10.73 -15.20 4.15
N THR A 47 10.20 -14.12 4.72
CA THR A 47 8.81 -13.95 5.12
C THR A 47 8.09 -13.03 4.14
N PHE A 48 7.00 -13.51 3.55
CA PHE A 48 6.18 -12.77 2.57
C PHE A 48 4.94 -12.16 3.25
N ASN A 49 5.14 -11.41 4.34
CA ASN A 49 4.06 -10.86 5.15
C ASN A 49 3.69 -9.42 4.78
N ARG A 50 4.41 -8.79 3.86
CA ARG A 50 4.17 -7.40 3.46
C ARG A 50 3.93 -7.27 1.98
N ALA A 51 2.97 -6.42 1.61
CA ALA A 51 2.69 -6.08 0.22
C ALA A 51 2.33 -4.60 0.09
N TYR A 52 2.64 -4.03 -1.07
CA TYR A 52 2.38 -2.63 -1.36
C TYR A 52 1.04 -2.48 -2.05
N PHE A 53 0.17 -1.63 -1.49
CA PHE A 53 -1.13 -1.32 -2.06
C PHE A 53 -1.28 0.17 -2.31
N TRP A 54 -1.95 0.51 -3.40
CA TRP A 54 -2.54 1.81 -3.56
C TRP A 54 -3.85 1.87 -2.77
N VAL A 55 -4.02 2.91 -1.98
CA VAL A 55 -5.17 3.12 -1.10
C VAL A 55 -5.69 4.52 -1.31
N GLN A 56 -6.98 4.63 -1.56
CA GLN A 56 -7.70 5.89 -1.64
C GLN A 56 -8.33 6.19 -0.28
N ILE A 57 -8.06 7.39 0.21
CA ILE A 57 -8.61 7.93 1.45
C ILE A 57 -9.75 8.88 1.09
N HIS A 58 -10.97 8.51 1.44
CA HIS A 58 -12.20 9.25 1.17
C HIS A 58 -12.76 9.91 2.44
N GLY A 59 -13.58 10.96 2.28
CA GLY A 59 -14.24 11.64 3.39
C GLY A 59 -13.41 12.75 4.05
N LEU A 60 -12.21 13.05 3.55
CA LEU A 60 -11.44 14.20 4.00
C LEU A 60 -11.92 15.49 3.31
N PRO A 61 -12.14 16.59 4.06
CA PRO A 61 -12.36 17.90 3.48
C PRO A 61 -11.21 18.27 2.54
N THR A 62 -11.52 18.91 1.40
CA THR A 62 -10.52 19.25 0.37
C THR A 62 -9.35 20.06 0.92
N MET A 63 -9.61 21.00 1.84
CA MET A 63 -8.56 21.81 2.49
C MET A 63 -7.60 20.99 3.37
N ASN A 64 -7.98 19.76 3.74
CA ASN A 64 -7.21 18.86 4.60
C ASN A 64 -6.56 17.70 3.83
N GLN A 65 -6.74 17.62 2.51
CA GLN A 65 -6.08 16.64 1.64
C GLN A 65 -4.63 17.06 1.35
N THR A 66 -3.80 17.01 2.39
CA THR A 66 -2.39 17.38 2.32
C THR A 66 -1.48 16.17 2.44
N LYS A 67 -0.23 16.29 1.98
CA LYS A 67 0.80 15.27 2.19
C LYS A 67 0.95 14.87 3.67
N LYS A 68 0.89 15.85 4.58
CA LYS A 68 0.96 15.62 6.03
C LYS A 68 -0.22 14.78 6.53
N ALA A 69 -1.44 15.08 6.07
CA ALA A 69 -2.61 14.30 6.41
C ALA A 69 -2.51 12.87 5.86
N GLY A 70 -2.04 12.70 4.62
CA GLY A 70 -1.82 11.39 4.00
C GLY A 70 -0.81 10.53 4.74
N LEU A 71 0.31 11.10 5.17
CA LEU A 71 1.30 10.38 5.99
C LEU A 71 0.72 9.97 7.35
N ARG A 72 0.00 10.89 8.01
CA ARG A 72 -0.57 10.63 9.34
C ARG A 72 -1.69 9.59 9.30
N ILE A 73 -2.59 9.70 8.31
CA ILE A 73 -3.77 8.85 8.19
C ILE A 73 -3.40 7.52 7.54
N GLY A 74 -2.56 7.54 6.50
CA GLY A 74 -2.02 6.36 5.84
C GLY A 74 -1.12 5.51 6.72
N GLY A 75 -0.51 6.12 7.76
CA GLY A 75 0.22 5.40 8.82
C GLY A 75 -0.64 4.46 9.65
N ILE A 76 -1.97 4.56 9.56
CA ILE A 76 -2.91 3.69 10.28
C ILE A 76 -2.96 2.29 9.67
N PRO A 77 -3.27 2.12 8.37
CA PRO A 77 -3.30 0.79 7.75
C PRO A 77 -1.91 0.18 7.58
N GLY A 78 -0.84 0.98 7.47
CA GLY A 78 0.52 0.47 7.32
C GLY A 78 1.57 1.58 7.12
N ASP A 79 2.73 1.23 6.56
CA ASP A 79 3.81 2.19 6.32
C ASP A 79 3.61 2.91 4.99
N VAL A 80 3.50 4.24 5.01
CA VAL A 80 3.30 5.05 3.79
C VAL A 80 4.60 5.21 3.02
N GLU A 81 4.64 4.70 1.79
CA GLU A 81 5.76 4.85 0.87
C GLU A 81 5.64 6.14 0.04
N LYS A 82 4.43 6.43 -0.45
CA LYS A 82 4.17 7.60 -1.30
C LYS A 82 2.79 8.18 -1.03
N VAL A 83 2.68 9.50 -1.13
CA VAL A 83 1.39 10.21 -1.18
C VAL A 83 1.33 10.93 -2.53
N ASP A 84 0.23 10.73 -3.25
CA ASP A 84 -0.03 11.33 -4.55
C ASP A 84 -0.63 12.73 -4.33
N VAL A 85 0.23 13.74 -4.44
CA VAL A 85 -0.08 15.16 -4.22
C VAL A 85 0.66 15.98 -5.28
N ASP A 86 0.17 17.19 -5.54
CA ASP A 86 0.85 18.15 -6.40
C ASP A 86 2.22 18.60 -5.84
N GLU A 87 2.96 19.39 -6.61
CA GLU A 87 4.26 19.95 -6.19
C GLU A 87 4.15 20.83 -4.94
N LYS A 88 2.97 21.38 -4.65
CA LYS A 88 2.68 22.19 -3.46
C LYS A 88 2.29 21.33 -2.24
N GLY A 89 2.19 20.00 -2.40
CA GLY A 89 1.85 19.06 -1.34
C GLY A 89 0.35 18.95 -1.04
N PHE A 90 -0.50 19.45 -1.93
CA PHE A 90 -1.95 19.39 -1.86
C PHE A 90 -2.52 18.43 -2.89
N CYS A 91 -3.63 17.80 -2.55
CA CYS A 91 -4.49 17.11 -3.51
C CYS A 91 -5.79 17.90 -3.56
N LEU A 92 -6.17 18.40 -4.73
CA LEU A 92 -7.47 19.02 -4.98
C LEU A 92 -8.43 17.99 -5.59
N GLY A 93 -8.51 16.81 -4.97
CA GLY A 93 -9.23 15.65 -5.47
C GLY A 93 -10.46 15.30 -4.62
N GLY A 94 -11.26 14.34 -5.10
CA GLY A 94 -12.31 13.74 -4.27
C GLY A 94 -11.77 12.82 -3.17
N TYR A 95 -10.50 12.39 -3.28
CA TYR A 95 -9.83 11.47 -2.39
C TYR A 95 -8.32 11.72 -2.38
N LEU A 96 -7.65 11.32 -1.30
CA LEU A 96 -6.20 11.32 -1.21
C LEU A 96 -5.66 9.94 -1.55
N HIS A 97 -4.80 9.85 -2.56
CA HIS A 97 -4.28 8.59 -3.05
C HIS A 97 -2.89 8.32 -2.47
N ILE A 98 -2.71 7.17 -1.81
CA ILE A 98 -1.47 6.83 -1.10
C ILE A 98 -1.00 5.42 -1.43
N ARG A 99 0.31 5.21 -1.40
CA ARG A 99 0.94 3.90 -1.53
C ARG A 99 1.43 3.46 -0.16
N VAL A 100 0.93 2.32 0.32
CA VAL A 100 1.16 1.82 1.68
C VAL A 100 1.69 0.40 1.63
N SER A 101 2.72 0.11 2.43
CA SER A 101 3.15 -1.24 2.76
C SER A 101 2.26 -1.79 3.88
N LEU A 102 1.39 -2.74 3.53
CA LEU A 102 0.47 -3.40 4.45
C LEU A 102 1.09 -4.68 4.99
N ASP A 103 0.81 -4.94 6.26
CA ASP A 103 1.07 -6.22 6.90
C ASP A 103 -0.11 -7.17 6.64
N LEU A 104 0.11 -8.19 5.83
CA LEU A 104 -0.87 -9.19 5.43
C LEU A 104 -1.31 -10.11 6.58
N THR A 105 -0.60 -10.09 7.72
CA THR A 105 -1.00 -10.84 8.91
C THR A 105 -2.09 -10.14 9.71
N LYS A 106 -2.40 -8.88 9.37
CA LYS A 106 -3.38 -8.05 10.08
C LYS A 106 -4.63 -7.84 9.21
N PRO A 107 -5.80 -7.66 9.83
CA PRO A 107 -7.02 -7.33 9.09
C PRO A 107 -6.88 -5.97 8.40
N LEU A 108 -7.46 -5.87 7.20
CA LEU A 108 -7.48 -4.62 6.43
C LEU A 108 -8.37 -3.57 7.11
N CYS A 109 -7.82 -2.39 7.33
CA CYS A 109 -8.56 -1.26 7.90
C CYS A 109 -9.45 -0.63 6.82
N ARG A 110 -10.78 -0.76 6.93
CA ARG A 110 -11.72 -0.20 5.93
C ARG A 110 -12.14 1.24 6.18
N GLY A 111 -12.09 1.69 7.43
CA GLY A 111 -12.44 3.06 7.79
C GLY A 111 -12.00 3.38 9.21
N ARG A 112 -11.84 4.67 9.51
CA ARG A 112 -11.50 5.15 10.85
C ARG A 112 -11.98 6.58 11.07
N ARG A 113 -12.35 6.90 12.31
CA ARG A 113 -12.57 8.29 12.73
C ARG A 113 -11.23 9.00 12.90
N VAL A 114 -11.06 10.10 12.20
CA VAL A 114 -9.87 10.95 12.27
C VAL A 114 -10.27 12.30 12.83
N ARG A 115 -9.43 12.85 13.73
CA ARG A 115 -9.59 14.22 14.22
C ARG A 115 -8.92 15.21 13.27
N ILE A 116 -9.67 16.19 12.82
CA ILE A 116 -9.24 17.26 11.92
C ILE A 116 -9.36 18.59 12.67
N GLY A 117 -8.22 19.22 12.96
CA GLY A 117 -8.18 20.44 13.78
C GLY A 117 -8.49 20.17 15.27
N GLU A 118 -9.04 21.17 15.96
CA GLU A 118 -9.25 21.13 17.41
C GLU A 118 -10.53 20.40 17.83
N SER A 119 -11.59 20.41 17.02
CA SER A 119 -12.92 19.93 17.45
C SER A 119 -13.69 19.02 16.48
N ALA A 120 -13.34 18.96 15.19
CA ALA A 120 -14.07 18.14 14.23
C ALA A 120 -13.49 16.72 14.14
N THR A 121 -14.34 15.70 14.32
CA THR A 121 -14.01 14.32 13.94
C THR A 121 -14.75 13.96 12.67
N THR A 122 -14.04 13.37 11.72
CA THR A 122 -14.59 12.98 10.43
C THR A 122 -14.35 11.49 10.23
N TRP A 123 -15.35 10.80 9.71
CA TRP A 123 -15.18 9.41 9.28
C TRP A 123 -14.42 9.37 7.96
N VAL A 124 -13.38 8.56 7.92
CA VAL A 124 -12.52 8.41 6.74
C VAL A 124 -12.60 6.96 6.29
N ASP A 125 -12.87 6.76 5.00
CA ASP A 125 -12.93 5.44 4.38
C ASP A 125 -11.66 5.15 3.60
N PHE A 126 -11.14 3.93 3.74
CA PHE A 126 -9.99 3.41 3.02
C PHE A 126 -10.48 2.43 1.95
N LYS A 127 -10.29 2.80 0.68
CA LYS A 127 -10.56 1.92 -0.46
C LYS A 127 -9.24 1.49 -1.06
N TYR A 128 -8.93 0.21 -0.97
CA TYR A 128 -7.70 -0.36 -1.52
C TYR A 128 -7.92 -0.73 -2.98
N GLU A 129 -6.97 -0.37 -3.83
CA GLU A 129 -7.00 -0.70 -5.24
C GLU A 129 -6.39 -2.08 -5.50
N ARG A 130 -6.98 -2.82 -6.45
CA ARG A 130 -6.49 -4.12 -6.91
C ARG A 130 -6.28 -5.14 -5.79
N LEU A 131 -7.08 -5.07 -4.72
CA LEU A 131 -7.17 -6.16 -3.76
C LEU A 131 -7.63 -7.43 -4.49
N PRO A 132 -6.84 -8.52 -4.47
CA PRO A 132 -7.34 -9.83 -4.86
C PRO A 132 -8.50 -10.21 -3.92
N ILE A 133 -9.40 -11.08 -4.37
CA ILE A 133 -10.63 -11.40 -3.63
C ILE A 133 -10.27 -11.96 -2.26
N PHE A 134 -10.40 -11.15 -1.20
CA PHE A 134 -10.38 -11.63 0.18
C PHE A 134 -11.75 -12.23 0.48
N TYR A 135 -11.84 -13.56 0.50
CA TYR A 135 -12.97 -14.23 1.14
C TYR A 135 -12.79 -14.07 2.66
N TYR A 136 -13.77 -13.42 3.28
CA TYR A 136 -13.90 -13.31 4.74
C TYR A 136 -14.54 -14.59 5.29
#